data_AF-A0A6N7AFV1-F1
#
_entry.id   AF-A0A6N7AFV1-F1
#
_cell.length_a   1.000
_cell.length_b   1.000
_cell.length_c   1.000
_cell.angle_alpha   90.00
_cell.angle_beta   90.00
_cell.angle_gamma   90.00
#
_symmetry.space_group_name_H-M   'P 1'
#
loop_
_entity.id
_entity.type
_entity.pdbx_description
1 polymer ?
#
loop_
_entity_poly.entity_id
_entity_poly.type
_entity_poly.pdbx_seq_one_letter_code
_entity_poly.pdbx_strand_id
1 'polypeptide(L)'
;MPIEHDDKESREARPPPTPPSIRWGGGGGGGGGGGGIVDLLLPPQCLGCGALVDAPGALCVQCWSTIQFLAPPWCAVCGFPFKLDPGGDAALCGSCLRKRPPFNRARAVMRYDDASRGLVLKFKHADRTDAAPAFGRWLARAGQSLLAEAEWLFRCRCTGCACS
;
A
#
# COMPACT_ATOMS: atom_id res chain seq x y z
N MET A 1 14.89 48.40 23.45
CA MET A 1 15.03 48.41 21.98
C MET A 1 14.84 46.97 21.49
N PRO A 2 14.07 46.76 20.41
CA PRO A 2 12.82 46.02 20.50
C PRO A 2 12.97 44.52 20.26
N ILE A 3 12.04 43.79 20.89
CA ILE A 3 11.67 42.42 20.59
C ILE A 3 10.47 42.55 19.63
N GLU A 4 10.70 42.57 18.32
CA GLU A 4 9.67 42.56 17.27
C GLU A 4 9.57 41.12 16.75
N HIS A 5 8.49 40.41 17.10
CA HIS A 5 7.21 40.31 16.37
C HIS A 5 7.33 39.64 14.99
N ASP A 6 6.97 38.35 14.99
CA ASP A 6 5.90 37.78 14.15
C ASP A 6 5.85 38.26 12.69
N ASP A 7 6.61 37.60 11.82
CA ASP A 7 6.20 37.40 10.43
C ASP A 7 5.60 36.00 10.30
N LYS A 8 4.31 35.91 10.66
CA LYS A 8 3.35 34.94 10.14
C LYS A 8 3.43 34.94 8.62
N GLU A 9 4.38 34.18 8.07
CA GLU A 9 4.33 33.74 6.69
C GLU A 9 3.09 32.85 6.56
N SER A 10 2.04 33.53 6.12
CA SER A 10 0.75 33.02 5.75
C SER A 10 0.97 32.06 4.59
N ARG A 11 1.37 30.83 4.93
CA ARG A 11 1.30 29.67 4.05
C ARG A 11 -0.17 29.36 3.86
N GLU A 12 -0.79 30.16 3.00
CA GLU A 12 -2.10 29.91 2.43
C GLU A 12 -2.05 28.48 1.89
N ALA A 13 -2.66 27.55 2.63
CA ALA A 13 -2.74 26.17 2.22
C ALA A 13 -3.55 26.14 0.92
N ARG A 14 -2.85 25.94 -0.20
CA ARG A 14 -3.49 25.71 -1.49
C ARG A 14 -4.57 24.64 -1.29
N PRO A 15 -5.84 24.91 -1.63
CA PRO A 15 -6.89 23.92 -1.47
C PRO A 15 -6.47 22.65 -2.23
N PRO A 16 -6.66 21.45 -1.64
CA PRO A 16 -6.25 20.23 -2.30
C PRO A 16 -6.93 20.18 -3.67
N PRO A 17 -6.21 19.86 -4.76
CA PRO A 17 -6.84 19.68 -6.06
C PRO A 17 -7.94 18.63 -5.90
N THR A 18 -9.08 18.84 -6.56
CA THR A 18 -10.12 17.81 -6.59
C THR A 18 -9.47 16.53 -7.11
N PRO A 19 -9.49 15.42 -6.34
CA PRO A 19 -8.85 14.20 -6.78
C PRO A 19 -9.44 13.87 -8.15
N PRO A 20 -8.62 13.54 -9.16
CA PRO A 20 -9.17 13.02 -10.39
C PRO A 20 -10.06 11.85 -10.00
N SER A 21 -11.24 11.74 -10.60
CA SER A 21 -12.02 10.52 -10.54
C SER A 21 -11.17 9.46 -11.24
N ILE A 22 -10.28 8.82 -10.48
CA ILE A 22 -9.58 7.61 -10.87
C ILE A 22 -10.69 6.60 -10.98
N ARG A 23 -11.30 6.60 -12.16
CA ARG A 23 -12.00 5.46 -12.71
C ARG A 23 -10.88 4.46 -12.86
N TRP A 24 -10.67 3.66 -11.81
CA TRP A 24 -10.03 2.37 -11.93
C TRP A 24 -10.67 1.77 -13.15
N GLY A 25 -9.90 1.71 -14.24
CA GLY A 25 -10.33 1.01 -15.42
C GLY A 25 -10.57 -0.41 -14.93
N GLY A 26 -11.84 -0.71 -14.65
CA GLY A 26 -12.35 -2.05 -14.76
C GLY A 26 -11.92 -2.44 -16.16
N GLY A 27 -10.85 -3.23 -16.23
CA GLY A 27 -10.49 -3.95 -17.42
C GLY A 27 -11.69 -4.84 -17.71
N GLY A 28 -12.66 -4.28 -18.41
CA GLY A 28 -13.73 -5.01 -19.05
C GLY A 28 -13.05 -5.86 -20.11
N GLY A 29 -12.57 -7.03 -19.70
CA GLY A 29 -12.49 -8.16 -20.59
C GLY A 29 -13.92 -8.47 -21.01
N GLY A 30 -14.31 -7.97 -22.18
CA GLY A 30 -15.50 -8.45 -22.85
C GLY A 30 -15.31 -9.93 -23.16
N GLY A 31 -16.29 -10.76 -22.77
CA GLY A 31 -16.39 -12.14 -23.26
C GLY A 31 -16.95 -13.13 -22.25
N GLY A 32 -18.27 -13.34 -22.32
CA GLY A 32 -18.86 -14.66 -22.09
C GLY A 32 -19.45 -14.92 -20.70
N GLY A 33 -20.78 -15.06 -20.65
CA GLY A 33 -21.46 -15.73 -19.55
C GLY A 33 -21.00 -17.19 -19.45
N GLY A 34 -19.99 -17.45 -18.61
CA GLY A 34 -19.42 -18.78 -18.39
C GLY A 34 -18.74 -18.99 -17.03
N GLY A 35 -18.81 -18.03 -16.10
CA GLY A 35 -18.13 -18.12 -14.80
C GLY A 35 -18.56 -19.33 -13.97
N GLY A 36 -19.84 -19.70 -14.00
CA GLY A 36 -20.36 -20.78 -13.16
C GLY A 36 -19.72 -22.16 -13.42
N ILE A 37 -19.32 -22.47 -14.66
CA ILE A 37 -18.73 -23.79 -14.98
C ILE A 37 -17.20 -23.80 -14.82
N VAL A 38 -16.57 -22.64 -15.01
CA VAL A 38 -15.12 -22.49 -14.80
C VAL A 38 -14.79 -22.48 -13.31
N ASP A 39 -15.62 -21.83 -12.48
CA ASP A 39 -15.47 -21.86 -11.01
C ASP A 39 -15.78 -23.25 -10.43
N LEU A 40 -16.60 -24.07 -11.10
CA LEU A 40 -16.80 -25.49 -10.74
C LEU A 40 -15.57 -26.34 -11.06
N LEU A 41 -14.87 -26.05 -12.16
CA LEU A 41 -13.67 -26.78 -12.58
C LEU A 41 -12.40 -26.28 -11.86
N LEU A 42 -12.35 -25.00 -11.53
CA LEU A 42 -11.20 -24.31 -10.93
C LEU A 42 -11.66 -23.46 -9.74
N PRO A 43 -12.03 -24.09 -8.62
CA PRO A 43 -12.59 -23.36 -7.50
C PRO A 43 -11.56 -22.39 -6.90
N PRO A 44 -12.02 -21.24 -6.38
CA PRO A 44 -11.11 -20.23 -5.85
C PRO A 44 -10.33 -20.76 -4.65
N GLN A 45 -9.02 -20.53 -4.65
CA GLN A 45 -8.11 -21.00 -3.63
C GLN A 45 -7.49 -19.85 -2.83
N CYS A 46 -7.28 -20.09 -1.54
CA CYS A 46 -6.60 -19.20 -0.62
C CYS A 46 -5.19 -18.90 -1.12
N LEU A 47 -4.83 -17.63 -1.15
CA LEU A 47 -3.50 -17.20 -1.61
C LEU A 47 -2.35 -17.73 -0.72
N GLY A 48 -2.63 -18.00 0.57
CA GLY A 48 -1.65 -18.51 1.52
C GLY A 48 -1.47 -20.03 1.45
N CYS A 49 -2.53 -20.76 1.83
CA CYS A 49 -2.49 -22.22 2.01
C CYS A 49 -3.11 -23.04 0.87
N GLY A 50 -3.83 -22.42 -0.07
CA GLY A 50 -4.52 -23.14 -1.16
C GLY A 50 -5.88 -23.75 -0.80
N ALA A 51 -6.37 -23.55 0.43
CA ALA A 51 -7.72 -23.99 0.82
C ALA A 51 -8.81 -23.30 0.00
N LEU A 52 -9.96 -23.94 -0.19
CA LEU A 52 -11.10 -23.37 -0.90
C LEU A 52 -11.60 -22.09 -0.20
N VAL A 53 -11.91 -21.06 -1.00
CA VAL A 53 -12.42 -19.77 -0.53
C VAL A 53 -13.56 -19.29 -1.44
N ASP A 54 -14.42 -18.41 -0.94
CA ASP A 54 -15.61 -17.94 -1.66
C ASP A 54 -15.29 -17.00 -2.84
N ALA A 55 -14.10 -16.40 -2.85
CA ALA A 55 -13.72 -15.43 -3.87
C ALA A 55 -12.24 -15.55 -4.26
N PRO A 56 -11.90 -15.36 -5.55
CA PRO A 56 -10.52 -15.35 -6.00
C PRO A 56 -9.75 -14.18 -5.37
N GLY A 57 -8.48 -14.42 -5.07
CA GLY A 57 -7.63 -13.42 -4.41
C GLY A 57 -7.97 -13.17 -2.94
N ALA A 58 -8.68 -14.10 -2.28
CA ALA A 58 -8.94 -14.06 -0.85
C ALA A 58 -7.93 -14.88 -0.05
N LEU A 59 -7.84 -14.58 1.24
CA LEU A 59 -7.18 -15.42 2.23
C LEU A 59 -8.26 -16.07 3.10
N CYS A 60 -8.07 -17.33 3.45
CA CYS A 60 -8.90 -17.94 4.48
C CYS A 60 -8.66 -17.25 5.84
N VAL A 61 -9.62 -17.37 6.76
CA VAL A 61 -9.58 -16.73 8.09
C VAL A 61 -8.28 -17.04 8.84
N GLN A 62 -7.78 -18.27 8.74
CA GLN A 62 -6.54 -18.69 9.38
C GLN A 62 -5.33 -17.93 8.82
N CYS A 63 -5.15 -17.92 7.50
CA CYS A 63 -4.07 -17.17 6.87
C CYS A 63 -4.21 -15.65 7.06
N TRP A 64 -5.43 -15.13 7.14
CA TRP A 64 -5.65 -13.72 7.42
C TRP A 64 -5.20 -13.35 8.85
N SER A 65 -5.52 -14.20 9.82
CA SER A 65 -5.20 -13.96 11.24
C SER A 65 -3.71 -13.98 11.57
N THR A 66 -2.89 -14.65 10.76
CA THR A 66 -1.44 -14.75 10.96
C THR A 66 -0.68 -13.58 10.36
N ILE A 67 -1.27 -12.85 9.40
CA ILE A 67 -0.60 -11.74 8.74
C ILE A 67 -0.68 -10.48 9.60
N GLN A 68 0.49 -9.90 9.89
CA GLN A 68 0.59 -8.61 10.56
C GLN A 68 0.43 -7.47 9.56
N PHE A 69 -0.82 -7.05 9.35
CA PHE A 69 -1.11 -5.84 8.59
C PHE A 69 -0.67 -4.58 9.34
N LEU A 70 -0.03 -3.67 8.61
CA LEU A 70 0.46 -2.41 9.15
C LEU A 70 -0.63 -1.35 9.07
N ALA A 71 -0.81 -0.62 10.17
CA ALA A 71 -1.74 0.48 10.30
C ALA A 71 -1.07 1.65 11.05
N PRO A 72 -1.64 2.86 10.98
CA PRO A 72 -1.21 3.97 11.84
C PRO A 72 -1.27 3.59 13.33
N PRO A 73 -0.37 4.12 14.19
CA PRO A 73 0.63 5.15 13.90
C PRO A 73 1.92 4.61 13.25
N TRP A 74 2.43 5.31 12.25
CA TRP A 74 3.66 4.95 11.52
C TRP A 74 4.50 6.18 11.18
N CYS A 75 5.77 5.96 10.85
CA CYS A 75 6.68 7.03 10.44
C CYS A 75 6.16 7.72 9.17
N ALA A 76 6.09 9.05 9.19
CA ALA A 76 5.59 9.85 8.08
C ALA A 76 6.35 9.59 6.76
N VAL A 77 7.66 9.32 6.86
CA VAL A 77 8.59 9.10 5.74
C VAL A 77 8.65 7.62 5.36
N CYS A 78 9.22 6.74 6.20
CA CYS A 78 9.47 5.35 5.80
C CYS A 78 8.30 4.38 6.05
N GLY A 79 7.24 4.80 6.74
CA GLY A 79 6.12 3.91 7.07
C GLY A 79 6.43 2.88 8.16
N PHE A 80 7.54 3.03 8.90
CA PHE A 80 7.85 2.15 10.03
C PHE A 80 6.75 2.23 11.11
N PRO A 81 6.16 1.11 11.55
CA PRO A 81 5.09 1.11 12.54
C PRO A 81 5.60 1.50 13.93
N PHE A 82 4.91 2.41 14.61
CA PHE A 82 5.20 2.73 16.00
C PHE A 82 4.45 1.79 16.94
N LYS A 83 5.08 1.47 18.09
CA LYS A 83 4.44 0.69 19.15
C LYS A 83 3.48 1.52 20.00
N LEU A 84 3.75 2.82 20.10
CA LEU A 84 2.98 3.80 20.86
C LEU A 84 2.74 5.01 19.97
N ASP A 85 1.61 5.69 20.14
CA ASP A 85 1.33 6.93 19.44
C ASP A 85 2.34 8.02 19.87
N PRO A 86 3.16 8.55 18.94
CA PRO A 86 4.12 9.60 19.23
C PRO A 86 3.48 10.99 19.41
N GLY A 87 2.16 11.15 19.27
CA GLY A 87 1.46 12.38 19.61
C GLY A 87 1.63 13.51 18.59
N GLY A 88 1.66 13.18 17.29
CA GLY A 88 1.69 14.18 16.22
C GLY A 88 1.57 13.58 14.82
N ASP A 89 0.98 14.35 13.91
CA ASP A 89 0.60 13.90 12.56
C ASP A 89 1.79 13.57 11.63
N ALA A 90 3.00 14.01 12.00
CA ALA A 90 4.22 13.90 11.18
C ALA A 90 5.40 13.25 11.91
N ALA A 91 5.13 12.32 12.83
CA ALA A 91 6.19 11.68 13.60
C ALA A 91 7.19 10.90 12.74
N LEU A 92 8.48 11.01 13.10
CA LEU A 92 9.60 10.38 12.42
C LEU A 92 10.24 9.31 13.31
N CYS A 93 10.59 8.17 12.72
CA CYS A 93 11.36 7.16 13.44
C CYS A 93 12.83 7.58 13.56
N GLY A 94 13.55 7.02 14.55
CA GLY A 94 14.96 7.32 14.78
C GLY A 94 15.88 7.07 13.56
N SER A 95 15.53 6.12 12.69
CA SER A 95 16.28 5.89 11.45
C SER A 95 16.14 7.07 10.47
N CYS A 96 14.92 7.57 10.28
CA CYS A 96 14.65 8.70 9.39
C CYS A 96 15.17 10.04 9.94
N LEU A 97 15.24 10.17 11.28
CA LEU A 97 15.87 11.31 11.93
C LEU A 97 17.38 11.32 11.72
N ARG A 98 18.04 10.15 11.80
CA ARG A 98 19.49 10.05 11.58
C ARG A 98 19.90 10.23 10.13
N LYS A 99 19.18 9.58 9.20
CA LYS A 99 19.46 9.66 7.77
C LYS A 99 18.17 9.53 6.98
N ARG A 100 17.82 10.58 6.25
CA ARG A 100 16.67 10.58 5.34
C ARG A 100 16.92 9.59 4.19
N PRO A 101 15.96 8.71 3.86
CA PRO A 101 16.03 7.87 2.68
C PRO A 101 15.84 8.72 1.40
N PRO A 102 16.18 8.20 0.20
CA PRO A 102 16.07 8.91 -1.08
C PRO A 102 14.62 9.02 -1.59
N PHE A 103 13.63 8.90 -0.71
CA PHE A 103 12.22 9.00 -1.05
C PHE A 103 11.49 9.84 -0.01
N ASN A 104 10.42 10.52 -0.44
CA ASN A 104 9.65 11.40 0.44
C ASN A 104 8.77 10.61 1.41
N ARG A 105 8.00 9.64 0.90
CA ARG A 105 7.07 8.82 1.67
C ARG A 105 7.01 7.41 1.09
N ALA A 106 6.94 6.42 1.97
CA ALA A 106 6.73 5.01 1.64
C ALA A 106 5.68 4.40 2.59
N ARG A 107 4.91 3.44 2.08
CA ARG A 107 3.94 2.67 2.86
C ARG A 107 4.08 1.18 2.54
N ALA A 108 3.99 0.37 3.60
CA ALA A 108 3.97 -1.07 3.51
C ALA A 108 2.61 -1.57 3.99
N VAL A 109 2.12 -2.64 3.36
CA VAL A 109 0.84 -3.27 3.70
C VAL A 109 0.93 -4.14 4.95
N MET A 110 2.01 -4.90 5.04
CA MET A 110 2.21 -5.90 6.07
C MET A 110 3.68 -5.97 6.46
N ARG A 111 3.95 -6.43 7.67
CA ARG A 111 5.29 -6.74 8.11
C ARG A 111 5.79 -7.96 7.33
N TYR A 112 7.02 -7.89 6.82
CA TYR A 112 7.66 -9.05 6.20
C TYR A 112 8.23 -9.96 7.28
N ASP A 113 7.60 -11.12 7.45
CA ASP A 113 7.86 -12.14 8.46
C ASP A 113 7.52 -13.54 7.91
N ASP A 114 7.60 -14.59 8.72
CA ASP A 114 7.38 -15.97 8.25
C ASP A 114 5.96 -16.20 7.70
N ALA A 115 4.95 -15.52 8.25
CA ALA A 115 3.56 -15.66 7.80
C ALA A 115 3.33 -15.00 6.43
N SER A 116 3.92 -13.84 6.19
CA SER A 116 3.78 -13.08 4.94
C SER A 116 4.79 -13.48 3.86
N ARG A 117 5.96 -14.01 4.24
CA ARG A 117 7.07 -14.35 3.34
C ARG A 117 6.64 -15.31 2.24
N GLY A 118 5.94 -16.39 2.61
CA GLY A 118 5.47 -17.38 1.65
C GLY A 118 4.55 -16.77 0.60
N LEU A 119 3.64 -15.90 1.02
CA LEU A 119 2.70 -15.20 0.15
C LEU A 119 3.41 -14.30 -0.87
N VAL A 120 4.37 -13.50 -0.39
CA VAL A 120 5.15 -12.58 -1.25
C VAL A 120 6.06 -13.35 -2.21
N LEU A 121 6.70 -14.43 -1.76
CA LEU A 121 7.59 -15.23 -2.60
C LEU A 121 6.82 -15.99 -3.68
N LYS A 122 5.65 -16.56 -3.36
CA LYS A 122 4.78 -17.20 -4.35
C LYS A 122 4.38 -16.23 -5.46
N PHE A 123 4.07 -14.99 -5.10
CA PHE A 123 3.76 -13.96 -6.08
C PHE A 123 4.97 -13.55 -6.93
N LYS A 124 6.16 -13.40 -6.33
CA LYS A 124 7.37 -12.98 -7.06
C LYS A 124 7.97 -14.08 -7.95
N HIS A 125 7.85 -15.34 -7.55
CA HIS A 125 8.66 -16.43 -8.12
C HIS A 125 7.86 -17.65 -8.55
N ALA A 126 6.63 -17.85 -8.08
CA ALA A 126 5.82 -19.03 -8.39
C ALA A 126 4.67 -18.73 -9.37
N ASP A 127 4.78 -17.61 -10.12
CA ASP A 127 3.80 -17.14 -11.11
C ASP A 127 2.35 -17.05 -10.58
N ARG A 128 2.19 -16.88 -9.26
CA ARG A 128 0.90 -16.68 -8.59
C ARG A 128 0.40 -15.24 -8.76
N THR A 129 0.22 -14.84 -10.02
CA THR A 129 -0.24 -13.50 -10.43
C THR A 129 -1.70 -13.24 -10.06
N ASP A 130 -2.47 -14.28 -9.73
CA ASP A 130 -3.80 -14.20 -9.12
C ASP A 130 -3.82 -13.44 -7.78
N ALA A 131 -2.67 -13.33 -7.09
CA ALA A 131 -2.52 -12.51 -5.90
C ALA A 131 -2.42 -11.00 -6.20
N ALA A 132 -2.11 -10.60 -7.45
CA ALA A 132 -1.85 -9.21 -7.80
C ALA A 132 -3.02 -8.26 -7.49
N PRO A 133 -4.29 -8.60 -7.81
CA PRO A 133 -5.42 -7.74 -7.49
C PRO A 133 -5.62 -7.56 -5.99
N ALA A 134 -5.38 -8.62 -5.20
CA ALA A 134 -5.49 -8.57 -3.75
C ALA A 134 -4.42 -7.66 -3.13
N PHE A 135 -3.16 -7.84 -3.54
CA PHE A 135 -2.08 -6.95 -3.13
C PHE A 135 -2.29 -5.51 -3.57
N GLY A 136 -2.80 -5.29 -4.79
CA GLY A 136 -3.15 -3.96 -5.28
C GLY A 136 -4.17 -3.27 -4.39
N ARG A 137 -5.25 -3.97 -4.00
CA ARG A 137 -6.26 -3.43 -3.07
C ARG A 137 -5.66 -3.10 -1.70
N TRP A 138 -4.82 -3.98 -1.16
CA TRP A 138 -4.20 -3.73 0.14
C TRP A 138 -3.18 -2.59 0.11
N LEU A 139 -2.40 -2.48 -0.97
CA LEU A 139 -1.48 -1.37 -1.22
C LEU A 139 -2.25 -0.05 -1.36
N ALA A 140 -3.36 -0.05 -2.10
CA ALA A 140 -4.19 1.13 -2.26
C ALA A 140 -4.79 1.60 -0.93
N ARG A 141 -5.22 0.66 -0.07
CA ARG A 141 -5.70 0.97 1.28
C ARG A 141 -4.60 1.55 2.17
N ALA A 142 -3.43 0.91 2.23
CA ALA A 142 -2.32 1.37 3.08
C ALA A 142 -1.71 2.70 2.60
N GLY A 143 -1.70 2.91 1.29
CA GLY A 143 -1.17 4.09 0.61
C GLY A 143 -2.20 5.16 0.29
N GLN A 144 -3.42 5.07 0.84
CA GLN A 144 -4.54 5.93 0.42
C GLN A 144 -4.21 7.44 0.51
N SER A 145 -3.49 7.87 1.55
CA SER A 145 -3.00 9.26 1.66
C SER A 145 -2.00 9.63 0.56
N LEU A 146 -1.07 8.75 0.20
CA LEU A 146 -0.10 9.03 -0.87
C LEU A 146 -0.78 9.05 -2.23
N LEU A 147 -1.73 8.15 -2.47
CA LEU A 147 -2.46 8.06 -3.73
C LEU A 147 -3.43 9.23 -3.92
N ALA A 148 -4.01 9.76 -2.85
CA ALA A 148 -4.88 10.93 -2.91
C ALA A 148 -4.11 12.21 -3.32
N GLU A 149 -2.83 12.30 -2.94
CA GLU A 149 -1.93 13.40 -3.30
C GLU A 149 -1.23 13.18 -4.66
N ALA A 150 -1.33 11.97 -5.24
CA ALA A 150 -0.61 11.62 -6.47
C ALA A 150 -1.37 12.07 -7.73
N GLU A 151 -0.76 12.95 -8.51
CA GLU A 151 -1.29 13.40 -9.81
C GLU A 151 -0.94 12.41 -10.95
N TRP A 152 0.22 11.75 -10.85
CA TRP A 152 0.74 10.86 -11.86
C TRP A 152 1.24 9.55 -11.25
N LEU A 153 0.87 8.44 -11.88
CA LEU A 153 1.33 7.11 -11.49
C LEU A 153 2.24 6.58 -12.60
N PHE A 154 3.55 6.68 -12.38
CA PHE A 154 4.55 6.20 -13.32
C PHE A 154 5.22 4.94 -12.78
N ARG A 155 5.59 4.02 -13.68
CA ARG A 155 6.43 2.90 -13.31
C ARG A 155 7.85 3.43 -13.13
N CYS A 156 8.31 3.49 -11.89
CA CYS A 156 9.70 3.82 -11.61
C CYS A 156 10.59 2.72 -12.22
N ARG A 157 11.22 3.03 -13.35
CA ARG A 157 12.27 2.20 -13.92
C ARG A 157 13.54 2.59 -13.19
N CYS A 158 13.93 1.82 -12.17
CA CYS A 158 15.18 2.02 -11.44
C CYS A 158 16.38 1.68 -12.35
N THR A 159 16.65 2.52 -13.35
CA THR A 159 17.90 2.54 -14.09
C THR A 159 18.74 3.67 -13.50
N GLY A 160 19.41 3.39 -12.38
CA GLY A 160 20.32 4.32 -11.72
C GLY A 160 19.62 5.31 -10.78
N CYS A 161 19.94 5.24 -9.50
CA CYS A 161 19.53 6.20 -8.49
C CYS A 161 20.00 7.62 -8.84
N ALA A 162 19.07 8.47 -9.26
CA ALA A 162 19.16 9.92 -9.09
C ALA A 162 17.74 10.51 -9.09
N CYS A 163 16.97 10.20 -8.05
CA CYS A 163 15.78 10.97 -7.73
C CYS A 163 16.19 11.90 -6.58
N SER A 164 16.71 13.08 -6.96
CA SER A 164 16.98 14.22 -6.08
C SER A 164 15.79 15.16 -6.09
#